data_AF-A0A1G0AXY9-F1
#
_entry.id   AF-A0A1G0AXY9-F1
#
_cell.length_a   1.000
_cell.length_b   1.000
_cell.length_c   1.000
_cell.angle_alpha   90.00
_cell.angle_beta   90.00
_cell.angle_gamma   90.00
#
_symmetry.space_group_name_H-M   'P 1'
#
loop_
_entity.id
_entity.type
_entity.pdbx_description
1 polymer ?
#
loop_
_entity_poly.entity_id
_entity_poly.type
_entity_poly.pdbx_seq_one_letter_code
_entity_poly.pdbx_strand_id
1 'polypeptide(L)'
;MLSFYSIAQQQINTEFKTKTLQVFQNLDKNRVPHGILLDFGMEFTNLQAFNGTLTDSTYTNSQTISDIYKTLLMCRVSNNINTGFITPQEYATRWYTQRTNGVITLSGQYFKYNRFEDNAYPNKLNYNNNQFSDKYVGAVWQNPYEEKQLFAMTSSIAKYEGYNFQVKLPGNLFLTNYPATVQNIQVDFSDGLGYRIVSYDQLINVSYTQNNTYIWKYKITLTNGQTLLSHSKIEIEEGLNAVPYTNPNNTLVPETSAATSNISGYQKITIAATTPYGNGPYAYGNATVYIKYKNDGNTITKPLIVAEGFDTGIILTPEQEAGDNNINKFIVSTLN
;
A
#
# COMPACT_ATOMS: atom_id res chain seq x y z
N MET A 1 -2.60 -21.69 20.21
CA MET A 1 -1.33 -21.37 20.91
C MET A 1 -0.94 -19.93 20.57
N LEU A 2 -1.76 -18.97 21.02
CA LEU A 2 -1.68 -17.54 20.73
C LEU A 2 -1.69 -16.80 22.07
N SER A 3 -0.56 -16.74 22.78
CA SER A 3 -0.54 -16.01 24.07
C SER A 3 0.83 -15.59 24.59
N PHE A 4 1.95 -16.07 24.04
CA PHE A 4 3.27 -15.67 24.55
C PHE A 4 3.90 -14.49 23.81
N TYR A 5 3.64 -14.33 22.51
CA TYR A 5 4.19 -13.22 21.71
C TYR A 5 3.50 -11.88 21.99
N SER A 6 2.19 -11.88 22.26
CA SER A 6 1.40 -10.67 22.51
C SER A 6 1.66 -10.04 23.89
N ILE A 7 2.06 -10.84 24.89
CA ILE A 7 2.38 -10.35 26.23
C ILE A 7 3.79 -9.73 26.25
N ALA A 8 4.77 -10.38 25.62
CA ALA A 8 6.15 -9.88 25.53
C ALA A 8 6.21 -8.54 24.78
N GLN A 9 5.49 -8.40 23.66
CA GLN A 9 5.46 -7.17 22.87
C GLN A 9 4.76 -6.02 23.62
N GLN A 10 3.77 -6.31 24.46
CA GLN A 10 3.05 -5.33 25.27
C GLN A 10 3.86 -4.85 26.48
N GLN A 11 4.61 -5.75 27.13
CA GLN A 11 5.55 -5.39 28.20
C GLN A 11 6.73 -4.55 27.66
N ILE A 12 7.33 -4.95 26.55
CA ILE A 12 8.41 -4.19 25.89
C ILE A 12 7.94 -2.79 25.47
N ASN A 13 6.73 -2.68 24.91
CA ASN A 13 6.15 -1.38 24.54
C ASN A 13 5.97 -0.45 25.75
N THR A 14 5.52 -0.99 26.88
CA THR A 14 5.30 -0.21 28.11
C THR A 14 6.61 0.23 28.77
N GLU A 15 7.61 -0.64 28.82
CA GLU A 15 8.93 -0.31 29.36
C GLU A 15 9.66 0.72 28.50
N PHE A 16 9.71 0.52 27.17
CA PHE A 16 10.30 1.47 26.24
C PHE A 16 9.64 2.84 26.36
N LYS A 17 8.30 2.88 26.37
CA LYS A 17 7.55 4.13 26.52
C LYS A 17 7.87 4.83 27.85
N THR A 18 7.91 4.08 28.95
CA THR A 18 8.21 4.64 30.28
C THR A 18 9.61 5.23 30.32
N LYS A 19 10.61 4.50 29.81
CA LYS A 19 12.00 4.96 29.77
C LYS A 19 12.18 6.18 28.87
N THR A 20 11.55 6.17 27.69
CA THR A 20 11.55 7.30 26.76
C THR A 20 10.94 8.55 27.41
N LEU A 21 9.77 8.40 28.03
CA LEU A 21 9.11 9.49 28.74
C LEU A 21 9.99 10.05 29.86
N GLN A 22 10.74 9.20 30.57
CA GLN A 22 11.68 9.61 31.60
C GLN A 22 12.90 10.37 31.03
N VAL A 23 13.52 9.87 29.96
CA VAL A 23 14.70 10.49 29.34
C VAL A 23 14.37 11.87 28.78
N PHE A 24 13.18 12.04 28.20
CA PHE A 24 12.73 13.27 27.56
C PHE A 24 11.76 14.10 28.42
N GLN A 25 11.68 13.84 29.74
CA GLN A 25 10.70 14.48 30.60
C GLN A 25 10.90 16.00 30.73
N ASN A 26 12.15 16.48 30.67
CA ASN A 26 12.51 17.88 30.91
C ASN A 26 12.64 18.69 29.61
N LEU A 27 12.30 18.12 28.45
CA LEU A 27 12.23 18.86 27.20
C LEU A 27 10.86 19.52 27.05
N ASP A 28 10.83 20.77 26.62
CA ASP A 28 9.60 21.43 26.19
C ASP A 28 9.14 20.87 24.83
N LYS A 29 8.25 19.88 24.90
CA LYS A 29 7.70 19.19 23.71
C LYS A 29 6.92 20.10 22.77
N ASN A 30 6.50 21.29 23.23
CA ASN A 30 5.82 22.26 22.36
C ASN A 30 6.80 22.97 21.42
N ARG A 31 8.12 22.89 21.68
CA ARG A 31 9.16 23.46 20.83
C ARG A 31 9.67 22.51 19.76
N VAL A 32 9.28 21.23 19.80
CA VAL A 32 9.58 20.29 18.72
C VAL A 32 8.72 20.70 17.51
N PRO A 33 9.33 21.17 16.40
CA PRO A 33 8.56 21.54 15.23
C PRO A 33 7.77 20.34 14.73
N HIS A 34 6.56 20.58 14.22
CA HIS A 34 5.62 19.54 13.78
C HIS A 34 5.27 18.46 14.83
N GLY A 35 5.78 18.61 16.07
CA GLY A 35 5.86 17.66 17.19
C GLY A 35 6.01 16.18 16.86
N ILE A 36 6.87 15.90 15.89
CA ILE A 36 7.40 14.56 15.61
C ILE A 36 8.91 14.62 15.80
N LEU A 37 9.45 13.84 16.74
CA LEU A 37 10.88 13.75 17.02
C LEU A 37 11.35 12.31 16.81
N LEU A 38 12.23 12.09 15.83
CA LEU A 38 12.76 10.77 15.48
C LEU A 38 13.38 10.09 16.71
N ASP A 39 14.21 10.82 17.44
CA ASP A 39 14.93 10.36 18.64
C ASP A 39 14.03 9.98 19.83
N PHE A 40 12.75 10.38 19.79
CA PHE A 40 11.78 10.04 20.82
C PHE A 40 11.12 8.68 20.57
N GLY A 41 10.97 8.29 19.30
CA GLY A 41 10.23 7.09 18.94
C GLY A 41 11.13 5.87 18.74
N MET A 42 10.50 4.70 18.71
CA MET A 42 11.13 3.52 18.15
C MET A 42 10.96 3.53 16.63
N GLU A 43 12.06 3.38 15.90
CA GLU A 43 12.05 3.27 14.45
C GLU A 43 11.73 1.84 14.01
N PHE A 44 10.65 1.66 13.25
CA PHE A 44 10.39 0.41 12.51
C PHE A 44 11.07 0.42 11.15
N THR A 45 11.43 1.61 10.65
CA THR A 45 12.13 1.81 9.38
C THR A 45 12.91 3.11 9.42
N ASN A 46 13.96 3.21 8.61
CA ASN A 46 14.79 4.41 8.50
C ASN A 46 14.06 5.50 7.70
N LEU A 47 13.42 6.44 8.39
CA LEU A 47 12.70 7.55 7.74
C LEU A 47 13.60 8.41 6.86
N GLN A 48 14.87 8.55 7.23
CA GLN A 48 15.83 9.41 6.53
C GLN A 48 16.18 8.89 5.13
N ALA A 49 15.94 7.60 4.85
CA ALA A 49 16.13 7.03 3.53
C ALA A 49 15.14 7.61 2.50
N PHE A 50 13.90 7.90 2.91
CA PHE A 50 12.84 8.36 1.99
C PHE A 50 12.73 9.89 1.95
N ASN A 51 13.88 10.56 1.83
CA ASN A 51 14.00 12.03 1.86
C ASN A 51 13.62 12.73 0.53
N GLY A 52 13.10 11.98 -0.45
CA GLY A 52 12.81 12.46 -1.79
C GLY A 52 13.88 12.17 -2.85
N THR A 53 14.95 11.46 -2.49
CA THR A 53 15.99 11.01 -3.42
C THR A 53 15.90 9.50 -3.62
N LEU A 54 15.92 9.04 -4.87
CA LEU A 54 15.84 7.60 -5.19
C LEU A 54 17.20 6.92 -4.99
N THR A 55 17.19 5.78 -4.32
CA THR A 55 18.32 4.86 -4.16
C THR A 55 17.83 3.41 -4.27
N ASP A 56 18.73 2.43 -4.31
CA ASP A 56 18.33 1.02 -4.31
C ASP A 56 17.66 0.58 -3.00
N SER A 57 17.77 1.37 -1.92
CA SER A 57 17.16 1.09 -0.62
C SER A 57 15.83 1.82 -0.40
N THR A 58 15.34 2.61 -1.35
CA THR A 58 14.10 3.41 -1.21
C THR A 58 12.87 2.79 -1.85
N TYR A 59 12.96 1.54 -2.32
CA TYR A 59 11.79 0.83 -2.86
C TYR A 59 10.74 0.64 -1.77
N THR A 60 9.53 1.14 -2.03
CA THR A 60 8.40 1.03 -1.12
C THR A 60 7.45 -0.06 -1.57
N ASN A 61 6.85 -0.74 -0.60
CA ASN A 61 5.66 -1.57 -0.75
C ASN A 61 4.65 -1.23 0.36
N SER A 62 3.52 -1.95 0.41
CA SER A 62 2.49 -1.77 1.43
C SER A 62 2.99 -1.94 2.87
N GLN A 63 3.97 -2.82 3.09
CA GLN A 63 4.62 -3.00 4.39
C GLN A 63 5.52 -1.81 4.72
N THR A 64 6.37 -1.37 3.78
CA THR A 64 7.24 -0.21 3.97
C THR A 64 6.44 1.03 4.36
N ILE A 65 5.35 1.32 3.66
CA ILE A 65 4.52 2.49 3.96
C ILE A 65 3.81 2.34 5.33
N SER A 66 3.43 1.13 5.72
CA SER A 66 2.91 0.84 7.07
C SER A 66 3.95 1.09 8.16
N ASP A 67 5.20 0.66 7.97
CA ASP A 67 6.28 0.82 8.94
C ASP A 67 6.77 2.26 9.05
N ILE A 68 6.77 3.00 7.93
CA ILE A 68 6.95 4.46 7.92
C ILE A 68 5.89 5.11 8.82
N TYR A 69 4.62 4.76 8.63
CA TYR A 69 3.52 5.36 9.38
C TYR A 69 3.60 5.06 10.87
N LYS A 70 3.88 3.81 11.24
CA LYS A 70 4.08 3.40 12.64
C LYS A 70 5.26 4.13 13.29
N THR A 71 6.35 4.31 12.55
CA THR A 71 7.51 5.06 13.03
C THR A 71 7.13 6.52 13.32
N LEU A 72 6.47 7.20 12.38
CA LEU A 72 5.98 8.57 12.58
C LEU A 72 5.04 8.68 13.80
N LEU A 73 4.14 7.72 13.98
CA LEU A 73 3.22 7.68 15.11
C LEU A 73 3.95 7.51 16.45
N MET A 74 4.97 6.64 16.49
CA MET A 74 5.80 6.43 17.68
C MET A 74 6.66 7.65 18.04
N CYS A 75 7.13 8.38 17.02
CA CYS A 75 7.93 9.59 17.17
C CYS A 75 7.12 10.82 17.59
N ARG A 76 5.79 10.72 17.69
CA ARG A 76 4.94 11.84 18.11
C ARG A 76 5.16 12.18 19.58
N VAL A 77 5.67 13.38 19.84
CA VAL A 77 5.96 13.86 21.20
C VAL A 77 4.82 14.65 21.85
N SER A 78 3.91 15.19 21.05
CA SER A 78 2.79 16.00 21.52
C SER A 78 1.45 15.41 21.09
N ASN A 79 0.52 15.35 22.04
CA ASN A 79 -0.85 14.87 21.80
C ASN A 79 -1.72 15.89 21.04
N ASN A 80 -1.22 17.11 20.84
CA ASN A 80 -1.97 18.17 20.17
C ASN A 80 -1.83 18.13 18.64
N ILE A 81 -1.11 17.15 18.09
CA ILE A 81 -0.89 17.02 16.64
C ILE A 81 -1.75 15.89 16.10
N ASN A 82 -2.80 16.30 15.41
CA ASN A 82 -3.77 15.40 14.80
C ASN A 82 -3.71 15.43 13.26
N THR A 83 -3.14 16.47 12.64
CA THR A 83 -3.03 16.56 11.18
C THR A 83 -2.13 15.45 10.64
N GLY A 84 -2.64 14.69 9.67
CA GLY A 84 -1.93 13.57 9.06
C GLY A 84 -1.96 12.26 9.85
N PHE A 85 -2.42 12.27 11.10
CA PHE A 85 -2.46 11.07 11.96
C PHE A 85 -3.89 10.55 12.12
N ILE A 86 -4.03 9.26 11.85
CA ILE A 86 -5.21 8.42 12.09
C ILE A 86 -4.83 7.19 12.94
N THR A 87 -5.80 6.42 13.42
CA THR A 87 -5.43 5.18 14.13
C THR A 87 -4.83 4.16 13.15
N PRO A 88 -3.90 3.27 13.58
CA PRO A 88 -3.41 2.19 12.72
C PRO A 88 -4.54 1.31 12.17
N GLN A 89 -5.59 1.08 12.98
CA GLN A 89 -6.79 0.35 12.56
C GLN A 89 -7.51 1.10 11.44
N GLU A 90 -7.74 2.41 11.59
CA GLU A 90 -8.38 3.22 10.57
C GLU A 90 -7.56 3.26 9.27
N TYR A 91 -6.23 3.36 9.36
CA TYR A 91 -5.37 3.31 8.18
C TYR A 91 -5.52 1.98 7.43
N ALA A 92 -5.48 0.85 8.15
CA ALA A 92 -5.70 -0.47 7.58
C ALA A 92 -7.11 -0.63 6.97
N THR A 93 -8.15 -0.10 7.64
CA THR A 93 -9.52 -0.13 7.12
C THR A 93 -9.67 0.70 5.84
N ARG A 94 -9.09 1.89 5.78
CA ARG A 94 -9.09 2.71 4.54
C ARG A 94 -8.37 1.98 3.41
N TRP A 95 -7.22 1.38 3.71
CA TRP A 95 -6.48 0.57 2.75
C TRP A 95 -7.31 -0.58 2.19
N TYR A 96 -8.02 -1.31 3.05
CA TYR A 96 -8.86 -2.42 2.64
C TYR A 96 -10.07 -1.98 1.81
N THR A 97 -10.81 -0.98 2.29
CA THR A 97 -12.10 -0.56 1.70
C THR A 97 -11.97 0.18 0.37
N GLN A 98 -10.80 0.74 0.07
CA GLN A 98 -10.57 1.45 -1.20
C GLN A 98 -10.24 0.51 -2.36
N ARG A 99 -9.89 -0.75 -2.10
CA ARG A 99 -9.47 -1.70 -3.13
C ARG A 99 -10.69 -2.30 -3.83
N THR A 100 -10.67 -2.28 -5.14
CA THR A 100 -11.77 -2.74 -5.99
C THR A 100 -11.21 -3.46 -7.21
N ASN A 101 -12.00 -4.38 -7.77
CA ASN A 101 -11.61 -5.13 -8.96
C ASN A 101 -11.20 -4.22 -10.13
N GLY A 102 -10.11 -4.56 -10.82
CA GLY A 102 -9.59 -3.81 -11.98
C GLY A 102 -8.98 -2.44 -11.66
N VAL A 103 -8.92 -2.04 -10.37
CA VAL A 103 -8.40 -0.74 -9.95
C VAL A 103 -7.34 -0.90 -8.88
N ILE A 104 -6.09 -0.61 -9.24
CA ILE A 104 -4.97 -0.57 -8.29
C ILE A 104 -5.06 0.71 -7.48
N THR A 105 -5.06 0.56 -6.15
CA THR A 105 -5.14 1.69 -5.23
C THR A 105 -3.74 2.13 -4.83
N LEU A 106 -3.48 3.44 -4.86
CA LEU A 106 -2.24 4.02 -4.34
C LEU A 106 -2.45 4.52 -2.90
N SER A 107 -1.36 4.56 -2.15
CA SER A 107 -1.28 5.26 -0.87
C SER A 107 0.03 6.04 -0.79
N GLY A 108 0.00 7.16 -0.07
CA GLY A 108 1.13 8.06 0.04
C GLY A 108 1.26 8.72 1.40
N GLN A 109 2.48 9.11 1.72
CA GLN A 109 2.82 9.86 2.92
C GLN A 109 3.79 10.99 2.59
N TYR A 110 3.46 12.20 3.04
CA TYR A 110 4.37 13.35 3.04
C TYR A 110 4.40 13.97 4.44
N PHE A 111 5.51 13.84 5.14
CA PHE A 111 5.63 14.36 6.51
C PHE A 111 6.88 15.20 6.68
N LYS A 112 6.74 16.28 7.44
CA LYS A 112 7.86 16.96 8.07
C LYS A 112 8.02 16.47 9.50
N TYR A 113 9.25 16.19 9.89
CA TYR A 113 9.58 15.70 11.23
C TYR A 113 10.93 16.26 11.66
N ASN A 114 11.28 16.08 12.92
CA ASN A 114 12.54 16.56 13.46
C ASN A 114 13.38 15.43 14.01
N ARG A 115 14.69 15.68 14.06
CA ARG A 115 15.65 14.91 14.86
C ARG A 115 16.57 15.86 15.59
N PHE A 116 17.30 15.39 16.59
CA PHE A 116 18.41 16.16 17.11
C PHE A 116 19.47 16.33 16.03
N GLU A 117 20.00 17.56 15.94
CA GLU A 117 21.20 17.84 15.16
C GLU A 117 22.36 16.99 15.69
N ASP A 118 23.27 16.58 14.81
CA ASP A 118 24.41 15.72 15.17
C ASP A 118 25.31 16.34 16.27
N ASN A 119 25.32 17.67 16.39
CA ASN A 119 26.06 18.41 17.41
C ASN A 119 25.17 18.99 18.53
N ALA A 120 23.92 18.52 18.67
CA ALA A 120 22.96 19.03 19.65
C ALA A 120 23.48 18.89 21.09
N TYR A 121 24.13 17.79 21.43
CA TYR A 121 24.86 17.66 22.70
C TYR A 121 26.38 17.83 22.46
N PRO A 122 27.09 18.60 23.31
CA PRO A 122 26.63 19.35 24.49
C PRO A 122 26.20 20.80 24.18
N ASN A 123 26.14 21.19 22.90
CA ASN A 123 26.06 22.60 22.52
C ASN A 123 24.69 23.22 22.77
N LYS A 124 23.62 22.45 22.56
CA LYS A 124 22.22 22.90 22.49
C LYS A 124 21.29 22.13 23.44
N LEU A 125 21.76 21.04 24.03
CA LEU A 125 21.06 20.25 25.04
C LEU A 125 21.90 20.10 26.31
N ASN A 126 21.22 20.05 27.44
CA ASN A 126 21.80 19.59 28.71
C ASN A 126 21.49 18.11 28.90
N TYR A 127 22.44 17.35 29.46
CA TYR A 127 22.24 15.96 29.85
C TYR A 127 22.68 15.76 31.29
N ASN A 128 21.73 15.45 32.17
CA ASN A 128 21.97 15.23 33.60
C ASN A 128 20.98 14.18 34.13
N ASN A 129 21.42 13.31 35.05
CA ASN A 129 20.60 12.25 35.65
C ASN A 129 19.85 11.39 34.61
N ASN A 130 20.52 11.08 33.49
CA ASN A 130 19.97 10.33 32.36
C ASN A 130 18.78 11.01 31.66
N GLN A 131 18.70 12.34 31.73
CA GLN A 131 17.61 13.12 31.15
C GLN A 131 18.14 14.26 30.30
N PHE A 132 17.52 14.46 29.14
CA PHE A 132 17.74 15.64 28.32
C PHE A 132 16.86 16.80 28.78
N SER A 133 17.41 18.01 28.77
CA SER A 133 16.68 19.25 28.99
C SER A 133 17.15 20.35 28.03
N ASP A 134 16.25 21.31 27.80
CA ASP A 134 16.54 22.48 26.97
C ASP A 134 17.73 23.28 27.51
N LYS A 135 18.58 23.77 26.61
CA LYS A 135 19.70 24.64 26.95
C LYS A 135 19.42 26.09 26.59
N TYR A 136 19.90 26.99 27.44
CA TYR A 136 19.80 28.43 27.24
C TYR A 136 21.18 29.07 27.40
N VAL A 137 21.51 30.02 26.52
CA VAL A 137 22.71 30.85 26.60
C VAL A 137 22.26 32.29 26.70
N GLY A 138 22.51 32.95 27.84
CA GLY A 138 22.05 34.33 28.06
C GLY A 138 20.52 34.48 27.94
N ALA A 139 19.76 33.53 28.50
CA ALA A 139 18.29 33.42 28.38
C ALA A 139 17.74 33.10 26.97
N VAL A 140 18.59 32.95 25.95
CA VAL A 140 18.18 32.54 24.60
C VAL A 140 18.17 31.02 24.50
N TRP A 141 17.02 30.45 24.16
CA TRP A 141 16.90 29.01 23.91
C TRP A 141 17.73 28.59 22.70
N GLN A 142 18.44 27.48 22.83
CA GLN A 142 19.27 26.92 21.77
C GLN A 142 18.49 25.80 21.07
N ASN A 143 18.03 26.03 19.83
CA ASN A 143 17.25 25.03 19.08
C ASN A 143 18.10 23.79 18.74
N PRO A 144 17.83 22.62 19.34
CA PRO A 144 18.60 21.41 19.11
C PRO A 144 18.09 20.60 17.90
N TYR A 145 16.99 21.02 17.27
CA TYR A 145 16.26 20.24 16.29
C TYR A 145 16.61 20.62 14.86
N GLU A 146 16.91 19.61 14.06
CA GLU A 146 16.98 19.70 12.61
C GLU A 146 15.63 19.27 12.01
N GLU A 147 15.10 20.03 11.05
CA GLU A 147 13.92 19.62 10.27
C GLU A 147 14.34 18.66 9.14
N LYS A 148 13.60 17.56 9.01
CA LYS A 148 13.67 16.59 7.93
C LYS A 148 12.30 16.47 7.27
N GLN A 149 12.30 15.88 6.08
CA GLN A 149 11.08 15.56 5.37
C GLN A 149 11.15 14.17 4.77
N LEU A 150 9.96 13.61 4.57
CA LEU A 150 9.73 12.27 4.10
C LEU A 150 8.72 12.32 2.96
N PHE A 151 8.99 11.63 1.87
CA PHE A 151 7.99 11.33 0.84
C PHE A 151 8.08 9.86 0.43
N ALA A 152 6.95 9.16 0.55
CA ALA A 152 6.83 7.76 0.16
C ALA A 152 5.44 7.48 -0.43
N MET A 153 5.38 6.67 -1.48
CA MET A 153 4.14 6.25 -2.13
C MET A 153 4.27 4.84 -2.68
N THR A 154 3.20 4.06 -2.64
CA THR A 154 3.18 2.68 -3.16
C THR A 154 1.80 2.30 -3.71
N SER A 155 1.76 1.24 -4.52
CA SER A 155 0.54 0.53 -4.92
C SER A 155 0.06 -0.45 -3.84
N SER A 156 -1.22 -0.85 -3.95
CA SER A 156 -1.88 -1.77 -3.04
C SER A 156 -1.43 -3.22 -3.14
N ILE A 157 -0.90 -3.56 -4.30
CA ILE A 157 -0.43 -4.88 -4.68
C ILE A 157 0.94 -4.74 -5.34
N ALA A 158 1.74 -5.79 -5.20
CA ALA A 158 3.04 -5.89 -5.86
C ALA A 158 2.96 -6.63 -7.20
N LYS A 159 1.82 -7.26 -7.51
CA LYS A 159 1.61 -8.05 -8.72
C LYS A 159 0.19 -7.82 -9.27
N TYR A 160 0.06 -7.73 -10.58
CA TYR A 160 -1.23 -7.69 -11.27
C TYR A 160 -1.25 -8.57 -12.54
N GLU A 161 -2.28 -9.40 -12.69
CA GLU A 161 -2.54 -10.24 -13.85
C GLU A 161 -3.51 -9.51 -14.79
N GLY A 162 -2.97 -8.93 -15.87
CA GLY A 162 -3.74 -8.20 -16.86
C GLY A 162 -2.98 -6.99 -17.39
N TYR A 163 -3.04 -6.79 -18.70
CA TYR A 163 -2.32 -5.71 -19.36
C TYR A 163 -3.03 -4.37 -19.33
N ASN A 164 -4.31 -4.32 -18.99
CA ASN A 164 -5.10 -3.10 -18.93
C ASN A 164 -5.80 -3.01 -17.59
N PHE A 165 -5.62 -1.90 -16.90
CA PHE A 165 -6.24 -1.64 -15.61
C PHE A 165 -6.27 -0.14 -15.31
N GLN A 166 -6.92 0.20 -14.21
CA GLN A 166 -6.99 1.58 -13.72
C GLN A 166 -6.19 1.73 -12.44
N VAL A 167 -5.74 2.95 -12.18
CA VAL A 167 -5.08 3.34 -10.94
C VAL A 167 -5.79 4.54 -10.34
N LYS A 168 -5.94 4.57 -9.01
CA LYS A 168 -6.46 5.73 -8.26
C LYS A 168 -5.61 6.01 -7.02
N LEU A 169 -5.51 7.29 -6.66
CA LEU A 169 -5.03 7.73 -5.35
C LEU A 169 -6.23 8.28 -4.54
N PRO A 170 -6.76 7.53 -3.58
CA PRO A 170 -7.84 8.04 -2.74
C PRO A 170 -7.37 9.19 -1.85
N GLY A 171 -8.17 10.25 -1.73
CA GLY A 171 -7.81 11.42 -0.91
C GLY A 171 -7.56 11.07 0.56
N ASN A 172 -8.23 10.03 1.07
CA ASN A 172 -8.09 9.55 2.45
C ASN A 172 -6.89 8.59 2.67
N LEU A 173 -6.13 8.26 1.62
CA LEU A 173 -4.93 7.40 1.65
C LEU A 173 -3.63 8.14 1.35
N PHE A 174 -3.71 9.47 1.18
CA PHE A 174 -2.54 10.34 1.19
C PHE A 174 -2.46 11.09 2.53
N LEU A 175 -1.57 10.63 3.42
CA LEU A 175 -1.43 11.19 4.76
C LEU A 175 -0.32 12.24 4.78
N THR A 176 -0.61 13.40 5.36
CA THR A 176 0.38 14.47 5.52
C THR A 176 0.07 15.37 6.71
N ASN A 177 1.12 15.80 7.41
CA ASN A 177 1.03 16.87 8.41
C ASN A 177 1.25 18.27 7.84
N TYR A 178 1.49 18.38 6.53
CA TYR A 178 1.81 19.64 5.85
C TYR A 178 1.11 19.76 4.48
N PRO A 179 -0.24 19.68 4.44
CA PRO A 179 -1.00 19.61 3.18
C PRO A 179 -0.90 20.89 2.33
N ALA A 180 -0.79 22.07 2.96
CA ALA A 180 -0.81 23.36 2.27
C ALA A 180 0.37 23.58 1.31
N THR A 181 1.44 22.78 1.43
CA THR A 181 2.58 22.86 0.52
C THR A 181 2.52 21.88 -0.62
N VAL A 182 1.58 20.95 -0.65
CA VAL A 182 1.47 19.97 -1.74
C VAL A 182 0.79 20.64 -2.93
N GLN A 183 1.54 20.87 -4.01
CA GLN A 183 1.01 21.49 -5.23
C GLN A 183 0.39 20.44 -6.17
N ASN A 184 1.10 19.35 -6.44
CA ASN A 184 0.60 18.24 -7.24
C ASN A 184 1.36 16.94 -6.94
N ILE A 185 0.73 15.82 -7.31
CA ILE A 185 1.30 14.47 -7.27
C ILE A 185 1.29 13.95 -8.70
N GLN A 186 2.40 13.38 -9.13
CA GLN A 186 2.57 12.77 -10.45
C GLN A 186 3.13 11.36 -10.32
N VAL A 187 2.77 10.49 -11.26
CA VAL A 187 3.27 9.12 -11.34
C VAL A 187 3.72 8.82 -12.76
N ASP A 188 4.93 8.31 -12.88
CA ASP A 188 5.43 7.63 -14.07
C ASP A 188 5.24 6.13 -13.86
N PHE A 189 4.31 5.55 -14.62
CA PHE A 189 3.95 4.15 -14.53
C PHE A 189 4.93 3.25 -15.30
N SER A 190 5.95 3.80 -15.96
CA SER A 190 6.81 3.05 -16.90
C SER A 190 6.04 2.41 -18.06
N ASP A 191 4.95 3.06 -18.49
CA ASP A 191 4.11 2.67 -19.64
C ASP A 191 4.47 3.44 -20.93
N GLY A 192 5.55 4.23 -20.90
CA GLY A 192 6.01 5.06 -22.01
C GLY A 192 5.38 6.45 -22.09
N LEU A 193 4.44 6.80 -21.20
CA LEU A 193 3.79 8.12 -21.18
C LEU A 193 4.47 9.12 -20.22
N GLY A 194 5.43 8.66 -19.41
CA GLY A 194 6.13 9.48 -18.43
C GLY A 194 5.24 9.92 -17.26
N TYR A 195 5.62 11.02 -16.60
CA TYR A 195 4.91 11.53 -15.42
C TYR A 195 3.53 12.11 -15.77
N ARG A 196 2.48 11.49 -15.25
CA ARG A 196 1.09 11.95 -15.35
C ARG A 196 0.58 12.45 -14.01
N ILE A 197 -0.18 13.54 -13.99
CA ILE A 197 -0.78 14.07 -12.76
C ILE A 197 -1.82 13.08 -12.24
N VAL A 198 -1.73 12.77 -10.95
CA VAL A 198 -2.69 11.92 -10.23
C VAL A 198 -3.46 12.78 -9.25
N SER A 199 -4.65 13.22 -9.67
CA SER A 199 -5.59 13.92 -8.79
C SER A 199 -6.30 12.93 -7.88
N TYR A 200 -6.70 13.37 -6.69
CA TYR A 200 -7.41 12.50 -5.75
C TYR A 200 -8.69 11.94 -6.36
N ASP A 201 -8.92 10.65 -6.12
CA ASP A 201 -10.10 9.89 -6.52
C ASP A 201 -10.36 9.80 -8.04
N GLN A 202 -9.44 10.33 -8.87
CA GLN A 202 -9.51 10.20 -10.32
C GLN A 202 -8.87 8.89 -10.79
N LEU A 203 -9.55 8.23 -11.73
CA LEU A 203 -9.07 7.00 -12.36
C LEU A 203 -8.11 7.32 -13.50
N ILE A 204 -6.99 6.62 -13.54
CA ILE A 204 -6.00 6.72 -14.60
C ILE A 204 -5.86 5.36 -15.25
N ASN A 205 -6.05 5.30 -16.57
CA ASN A 205 -5.83 4.09 -17.34
C ASN A 205 -4.31 3.84 -17.48
N VAL A 206 -3.90 2.61 -17.25
CA VAL A 206 -2.53 2.13 -17.42
C VAL A 206 -2.58 0.87 -18.27
N SER A 207 -1.69 0.79 -19.26
CA SER A 207 -1.62 -0.33 -20.18
C SER A 207 -0.17 -0.75 -20.43
N TYR A 208 0.07 -2.06 -20.47
CA TYR A 208 1.35 -2.65 -20.86
C TYR A 208 1.16 -3.63 -22.01
N THR A 209 2.25 -4.04 -22.64
CA THR A 209 2.21 -5.02 -23.75
C THR A 209 3.04 -6.27 -23.46
N GLN A 210 3.74 -6.31 -22.32
CA GLN A 210 4.69 -7.38 -21.99
C GLN A 210 4.70 -7.65 -20.48
N ASN A 211 4.94 -8.91 -20.13
CA ASN A 211 5.22 -9.32 -18.77
C ASN A 211 6.53 -8.70 -18.32
N ASN A 212 6.52 -7.99 -17.20
CA ASN A 212 7.74 -7.43 -16.62
C ASN A 212 7.52 -6.98 -15.18
N THR A 213 8.61 -6.77 -14.46
CA THR A 213 8.62 -5.95 -13.26
C THR A 213 8.85 -4.49 -13.66
N TYR A 214 7.82 -3.67 -13.56
CA TYR A 214 7.87 -2.24 -13.83
C TYR A 214 8.20 -1.47 -12.55
N ILE A 215 8.92 -0.36 -12.70
CA ILE A 215 9.21 0.57 -11.61
C ILE A 215 8.25 1.74 -11.73
N TRP A 216 7.35 1.89 -10.77
CA TRP A 216 6.52 3.09 -10.69
C TRP A 216 7.28 4.16 -9.93
N LYS A 217 7.45 5.33 -10.55
CA LYS A 217 8.10 6.48 -9.93
C LYS A 217 7.04 7.49 -9.55
N TYR A 218 7.02 7.86 -8.29
CA TYR A 218 6.12 8.86 -7.73
C TYR A 218 6.89 10.15 -7.54
N LYS A 219 6.24 11.27 -7.82
CA LYS A 219 6.80 12.61 -7.64
C LYS A 219 5.77 13.49 -6.99
N ILE A 220 6.16 14.17 -5.92
CA ILE A 220 5.39 15.27 -5.35
C ILE A 220 6.10 16.57 -5.69
N THR A 221 5.33 17.56 -6.13
CA THR A 221 5.81 18.94 -6.32
C THR A 221 5.24 19.79 -5.20
N LEU A 222 6.11 20.53 -4.52
CA LEU A 222 5.73 21.44 -3.45
C LEU A 222 5.51 22.87 -3.98
N THR A 223 4.78 23.70 -3.23
CA THR A 223 4.48 25.10 -3.61
C THR A 223 5.71 25.98 -3.76
N ASN A 224 6.84 25.61 -3.17
CA ASN A 224 8.14 26.27 -3.33
C ASN A 224 8.93 25.77 -4.57
N GLY A 225 8.35 24.90 -5.39
CA GLY A 225 8.99 24.31 -6.57
C GLY A 225 9.89 23.11 -6.29
N GLN A 226 10.10 22.72 -5.02
CA GLN A 226 10.86 21.52 -4.69
C GLN A 226 10.10 20.27 -5.14
N THR A 227 10.83 19.30 -5.68
CA THR A 227 10.30 17.98 -6.04
C THR A 227 10.92 16.90 -5.17
N LEU A 228 10.09 15.98 -4.66
CA LEU A 228 10.54 14.79 -3.95
C LEU A 228 10.08 13.53 -4.70
N LEU A 229 10.93 12.52 -4.72
CA LEU A 229 10.71 11.27 -5.44
C LEU A 229 10.56 10.08 -4.50
N SER A 230 9.73 9.13 -4.90
CA SER A 230 9.58 7.78 -4.31
C SER A 230 9.43 6.78 -5.44
N HIS A 231 9.64 5.49 -5.18
CA HIS A 231 9.42 4.45 -6.17
C HIS A 231 8.99 3.12 -5.56
N SER A 232 8.24 2.34 -6.33
CA SER A 232 7.85 0.97 -6.00
C SER A 232 8.06 0.08 -7.21
N LYS A 233 8.00 -1.24 -7.01
CA LYS A 233 7.98 -2.22 -8.08
C LYS A 233 6.59 -2.82 -8.16
N ILE A 234 6.14 -3.08 -9.39
CA ILE A 234 4.96 -3.89 -9.66
C ILE A 234 5.27 -4.89 -10.76
N GLU A 235 4.95 -6.14 -10.51
CA GLU A 235 4.99 -7.22 -11.49
C GLU A 235 3.69 -7.22 -12.27
N ILE A 236 3.79 -7.12 -13.59
CA ILE A 236 2.65 -7.23 -14.50
C ILE A 236 2.82 -8.50 -15.30
N GLU A 237 1.77 -9.33 -15.30
CA GLU A 237 1.70 -10.56 -16.07
C GLU A 237 0.48 -10.53 -17.00
N GLU A 238 0.50 -11.41 -18.00
CA GLU A 238 -0.65 -11.66 -18.85
C GLU A 238 -1.81 -12.19 -18.00
N GLY A 239 -2.96 -11.51 -18.06
CA GLY A 239 -4.17 -11.93 -17.38
C GLY A 239 -4.94 -13.01 -18.16
N LEU A 240 -6.00 -13.53 -17.54
CA LEU A 240 -6.92 -14.42 -18.25
C LEU A 240 -7.62 -13.64 -19.38
N ASN A 241 -7.45 -14.11 -20.62
CA ASN A 241 -8.19 -13.61 -21.76
C ASN A 241 -9.52 -14.40 -21.87
N ALA A 242 -10.52 -13.95 -21.12
CA ALA A 242 -11.86 -14.54 -21.11
C ALA A 242 -12.91 -13.61 -21.73
N VAL A 243 -13.83 -14.17 -22.51
CA VAL A 243 -14.97 -13.45 -23.09
C VAL A 243 -16.26 -13.74 -22.32
N PRO A 244 -17.18 -12.77 -22.13
CA PRO A 244 -18.45 -13.02 -21.48
C PRO A 244 -19.26 -14.12 -22.17
N TYR A 245 -19.80 -15.05 -21.39
CA TYR A 245 -20.76 -16.03 -21.87
C TYR A 245 -22.10 -15.34 -22.17
N THR A 246 -22.39 -15.12 -23.45
CA THR A 246 -23.55 -14.35 -23.91
C THR A 246 -24.66 -15.21 -24.51
N ASN A 247 -24.39 -16.45 -24.94
CA ASN A 247 -25.39 -17.36 -25.52
C ASN A 247 -24.91 -18.83 -25.52
N PRO A 248 -25.75 -19.83 -25.17
CA PRO A 248 -25.44 -21.26 -25.35
C PRO A 248 -25.15 -21.69 -26.79
N ASN A 249 -25.55 -20.91 -27.79
CA ASN A 249 -25.33 -21.19 -29.21
C ASN A 249 -24.19 -20.39 -29.83
N ASN A 250 -23.46 -19.58 -29.05
CA ASN A 250 -22.31 -18.87 -29.59
C ASN A 250 -21.20 -19.89 -29.83
N THR A 251 -20.90 -20.15 -31.11
CA THR A 251 -19.64 -20.75 -31.52
C THR A 251 -18.54 -19.94 -30.88
N LEU A 252 -17.86 -20.55 -29.90
CA LEU A 252 -16.54 -20.10 -29.49
C LEU A 252 -15.74 -19.92 -30.76
N VAL A 253 -15.11 -18.75 -30.91
CA VAL A 253 -14.09 -18.59 -31.94
C VAL A 253 -13.14 -19.77 -31.73
N PRO A 254 -13.02 -20.69 -32.69
CA PRO A 254 -12.05 -21.77 -32.57
C PRO A 254 -10.71 -21.10 -32.27
N GLU A 255 -9.94 -21.64 -31.32
CA GLU A 255 -8.54 -21.20 -31.17
C GLU A 255 -7.92 -21.23 -32.56
N THR A 256 -7.68 -20.05 -33.15
CA THR A 256 -6.90 -19.95 -34.36
C THR A 256 -5.51 -20.37 -33.94
N SER A 257 -5.18 -21.63 -34.25
CA SER A 257 -3.85 -22.23 -34.32
C SER A 257 -2.73 -21.42 -33.63
N ALA A 258 -2.23 -22.00 -32.53
CA ALA A 258 -1.05 -21.56 -31.75
C ALA A 258 -1.27 -20.37 -30.80
N ALA A 259 -2.14 -20.56 -29.81
CA ALA A 259 -1.95 -19.83 -28.54
C ALA A 259 -0.75 -20.44 -27.80
N THR A 260 0.32 -19.66 -27.64
CA THR A 260 1.50 -20.04 -26.84
C THR A 260 1.27 -19.88 -25.32
N SER A 261 0.11 -19.37 -24.90
CA SER A 261 -0.22 -19.12 -23.49
C SER A 261 -1.47 -19.92 -23.06
N ASN A 262 -1.40 -20.55 -21.88
CA ASN A 262 -2.50 -21.30 -21.26
C ASN A 262 -3.66 -20.41 -20.75
N ILE A 263 -3.71 -19.15 -21.16
CA ILE A 263 -4.56 -18.10 -20.59
C ILE A 263 -5.50 -17.46 -21.63
N SER A 264 -5.49 -17.95 -22.88
CA SER A 264 -6.46 -17.58 -23.91
C SER A 264 -7.51 -18.65 -24.17
N GLY A 265 -8.68 -18.21 -24.66
CA GLY A 265 -9.72 -19.10 -25.21
C GLY A 265 -10.80 -19.52 -24.20
N TYR A 266 -11.09 -18.69 -23.20
CA TYR A 266 -12.08 -19.01 -22.16
C TYR A 266 -13.37 -18.20 -22.32
N GLN A 267 -14.51 -18.84 -22.09
CA GLN A 267 -15.75 -18.14 -21.75
C GLN A 267 -15.82 -17.93 -20.24
N LYS A 268 -16.41 -16.81 -19.82
CA LYS A 268 -16.63 -16.50 -18.41
C LYS A 268 -18.12 -16.26 -18.13
N ILE A 269 -18.61 -16.86 -17.06
CA ILE A 269 -19.92 -16.55 -16.47
C ILE A 269 -19.79 -16.38 -14.96
N THR A 270 -20.49 -15.40 -14.40
CA THR A 270 -20.65 -15.26 -12.95
C THR A 270 -22.00 -15.81 -12.54
N ILE A 271 -21.99 -16.76 -11.61
CA ILE A 271 -23.19 -17.40 -11.05
C ILE A 271 -23.37 -16.86 -9.64
N ALA A 272 -24.49 -16.19 -9.38
CA ALA A 272 -24.86 -15.75 -8.04
C ALA A 272 -25.53 -16.91 -7.28
N ALA A 273 -25.18 -17.08 -6.00
CA ALA A 273 -25.86 -18.03 -5.14
C ALA A 273 -27.33 -17.67 -5.03
N THR A 274 -28.21 -18.67 -5.04
CA THR A 274 -29.65 -18.48 -4.84
C THR A 274 -30.04 -18.56 -3.35
N THR A 275 -29.16 -19.14 -2.54
CA THR A 275 -29.36 -19.33 -1.10
C THR A 275 -28.29 -18.54 -0.35
N PRO A 276 -28.68 -17.72 0.63
CA PRO A 276 -27.71 -16.94 1.39
C PRO A 276 -26.97 -17.78 2.42
N TYR A 277 -25.78 -17.32 2.81
CA TYR A 277 -25.02 -17.92 3.90
C TYR A 277 -25.50 -17.40 5.27
N GLY A 278 -25.88 -18.32 6.16
CA GLY A 278 -26.26 -18.03 7.55
C GLY A 278 -27.69 -17.48 7.76
N ASN A 279 -28.05 -17.28 9.04
CA ASN A 279 -29.32 -16.67 9.46
C ASN A 279 -29.07 -15.23 9.96
N GLY A 280 -29.09 -14.25 9.07
CA GLY A 280 -28.79 -12.83 9.37
C GLY A 280 -28.73 -11.99 8.08
N PRO A 281 -28.38 -10.68 8.10
CA PRO A 281 -28.34 -9.85 6.89
C PRO A 281 -27.51 -10.54 5.81
N TYR A 282 -28.22 -11.02 4.80
CA TYR A 282 -27.83 -12.15 3.98
C TYR A 282 -26.65 -11.82 3.06
N ALA A 283 -25.54 -12.55 3.18
CA ALA A 283 -24.47 -12.51 2.20
C ALA A 283 -24.71 -13.60 1.13
N TYR A 284 -24.84 -13.17 -0.12
CA TYR A 284 -24.86 -14.07 -1.27
C TYR A 284 -23.44 -14.20 -1.82
N GLY A 285 -22.98 -15.44 -2.01
CA GLY A 285 -21.73 -15.72 -2.68
C GLY A 285 -21.90 -15.64 -4.21
N ASN A 286 -20.81 -15.34 -4.91
CA ASN A 286 -20.75 -15.46 -6.37
C ASN A 286 -19.64 -16.46 -6.73
N ALA A 287 -19.83 -17.22 -7.80
CA ALA A 287 -18.81 -18.06 -8.40
C ALA A 287 -18.52 -17.54 -9.82
N THR A 288 -17.24 -17.36 -10.14
CA THR A 288 -16.81 -17.12 -11.52
C THR A 288 -16.42 -18.44 -12.14
N VAL A 289 -17.11 -18.84 -13.21
CA VAL A 289 -16.84 -20.07 -13.95
C VAL A 289 -16.15 -19.72 -15.26
N TYR A 290 -14.96 -20.30 -15.45
CA TYR A 290 -14.23 -20.27 -16.71
C TYR A 290 -14.47 -21.56 -17.48
N ILE A 291 -14.86 -21.45 -18.75
CA ILE A 291 -15.23 -22.58 -19.60
C ILE A 291 -14.28 -22.62 -20.79
N LYS A 292 -13.58 -23.75 -20.96
CA LYS A 292 -12.80 -24.07 -22.16
C LYS A 292 -13.31 -25.37 -22.75
N TYR A 293 -13.64 -25.34 -24.03
CA TYR A 293 -14.05 -26.52 -24.76
C TYR A 293 -12.83 -27.11 -25.47
N LYS A 294 -12.86 -28.42 -25.71
CA LYS A 294 -11.89 -29.06 -26.62
C LYS A 294 -12.08 -28.52 -28.04
N ASN A 295 -11.05 -28.68 -28.88
CA ASN A 295 -11.17 -28.44 -30.32
C ASN A 295 -12.37 -29.21 -30.89
N ASP A 296 -13.19 -28.52 -31.68
CA ASP A 296 -14.45 -29.00 -32.27
C ASP A 296 -15.58 -29.38 -31.28
N GLY A 297 -15.41 -29.08 -29.99
CA GLY A 297 -16.46 -29.22 -28.97
C GLY A 297 -17.22 -27.91 -28.76
N ASN A 298 -18.56 -27.97 -28.78
CA ASN A 298 -19.43 -26.81 -28.56
C ASN A 298 -20.48 -27.03 -27.46
N THR A 299 -20.58 -28.23 -26.89
CA THR A 299 -21.58 -28.58 -25.88
C THR A 299 -20.95 -29.17 -24.63
N ILE A 300 -21.37 -28.70 -23.45
CA ILE A 300 -21.04 -29.34 -22.18
C ILE A 300 -22.08 -30.44 -21.93
N THR A 301 -21.66 -31.71 -22.00
CA THR A 301 -22.59 -32.84 -21.85
C THR A 301 -22.52 -33.41 -20.42
N LYS A 302 -23.59 -33.20 -19.64
CA LYS A 302 -23.80 -33.70 -18.27
C LYS A 302 -22.71 -33.29 -17.24
N PRO A 303 -22.39 -31.99 -17.09
CA PRO A 303 -21.46 -31.58 -16.05
C PRO A 303 -22.18 -31.61 -14.68
N LEU A 304 -21.60 -32.30 -13.70
CA LEU A 304 -21.83 -31.97 -12.30
C LEU A 304 -20.59 -31.24 -11.83
N ILE A 305 -20.72 -29.93 -11.63
CA ILE A 305 -19.65 -29.09 -11.09
C ILE A 305 -20.01 -28.80 -9.64
N VAL A 306 -19.29 -29.42 -8.71
CA VAL A 306 -19.35 -29.06 -7.29
C VAL A 306 -18.15 -28.16 -7.03
N ALA A 307 -18.41 -26.88 -6.84
CA ALA A 307 -17.41 -25.91 -6.39
C ALA A 307 -17.73 -25.57 -4.94
N GLU A 308 -16.84 -25.95 -4.04
CA GLU A 308 -16.92 -25.64 -2.62
C GLU A 308 -15.69 -24.84 -2.18
N GLY A 309 -15.84 -24.10 -1.09
CA GLY A 309 -14.75 -23.37 -0.46
C GLY A 309 -14.84 -21.85 -0.59
N PHE A 310 -13.79 -21.20 -0.11
CA PHE A 310 -13.67 -19.76 0.00
C PHE A 310 -12.37 -19.32 -0.69
N ASP A 311 -12.47 -18.40 -1.65
CA ASP A 311 -11.31 -17.83 -2.33
C ASP A 311 -10.80 -16.63 -1.53
N THR A 312 -9.67 -16.80 -0.83
CA THR A 312 -9.06 -15.73 -0.04
C THR A 312 -8.56 -14.57 -0.91
N GLY A 313 -8.33 -14.79 -2.21
CA GLY A 313 -7.85 -13.77 -3.15
C GLY A 313 -8.82 -12.61 -3.33
N ILE A 314 -10.13 -12.84 -3.17
CA ILE A 314 -11.13 -11.75 -3.22
C ILE A 314 -11.00 -10.75 -2.06
N ILE A 315 -10.34 -11.14 -0.97
CA ILE A 315 -10.06 -10.29 0.20
C ILE A 315 -8.61 -9.80 0.15
N LEU A 316 -7.67 -10.68 -0.17
CA LEU A 316 -6.24 -10.39 -0.11
C LEU A 316 -5.78 -9.55 -1.32
N THR A 317 -6.34 -9.80 -2.50
CA THR A 317 -6.03 -9.16 -3.78
C THR A 317 -7.29 -8.91 -4.62
N PRO A 318 -8.28 -8.15 -4.12
CA PRO A 318 -9.54 -7.86 -4.82
C PRO A 318 -9.38 -7.20 -6.18
N GLU A 319 -8.22 -6.59 -6.45
CA GLU A 319 -7.88 -6.04 -7.76
C GLU A 319 -7.83 -7.11 -8.85
N GLN A 320 -7.45 -8.34 -8.51
CA GLN A 320 -7.39 -9.48 -9.43
C GLN A 320 -8.78 -10.00 -9.76
N GLU A 321 -8.99 -10.37 -11.03
CA GLU A 321 -10.26 -10.91 -11.52
C GLU A 321 -10.48 -12.37 -11.12
N ALA A 322 -9.44 -13.20 -11.22
CA ALA A 322 -9.42 -14.53 -10.65
C ALA A 322 -8.64 -14.43 -9.35
N GLY A 323 -9.20 -14.91 -8.23
CA GLY A 323 -8.56 -14.80 -6.92
C GLY A 323 -7.30 -15.65 -6.80
N ASP A 324 -7.13 -16.39 -5.70
CA ASP A 324 -5.86 -17.08 -5.44
C ASP A 324 -5.61 -18.22 -6.44
N ASN A 325 -6.67 -18.81 -6.98
CA ASN A 325 -6.61 -19.86 -7.97
C ASN A 325 -7.27 -19.43 -9.27
N ASN A 326 -6.59 -19.68 -10.39
CA ASN A 326 -7.10 -19.45 -11.72
C ASN A 326 -6.95 -20.72 -12.57
N ILE A 327 -7.59 -20.75 -13.74
CA ILE A 327 -7.59 -21.93 -14.60
C ILE A 327 -6.18 -22.33 -15.07
N ASN A 328 -5.27 -21.37 -15.21
CA ASN A 328 -3.88 -21.65 -15.57
C ASN A 328 -3.15 -22.38 -14.44
N LYS A 329 -3.28 -21.92 -13.19
CA LYS A 329 -2.74 -22.60 -12.00
C LYS A 329 -3.27 -24.03 -11.89
N PHE A 330 -4.57 -24.23 -12.14
CA PHE A 330 -5.17 -25.56 -12.18
C PHE A 330 -4.50 -26.44 -13.25
N ILE A 331 -4.45 -25.99 -14.51
CA ILE A 331 -3.85 -26.74 -15.62
C ILE A 331 -2.39 -27.11 -15.31
N VAL A 332 -1.57 -26.14 -14.88
CA VAL A 332 -0.17 -26.36 -14.55
C VAL A 332 -0.02 -27.36 -13.39
N SER A 333 -0.87 -27.26 -12.35
CA SER A 333 -0.83 -28.19 -11.21
C SER A 333 -1.18 -29.62 -11.57
N THR A 334 -2.01 -29.83 -12.61
CA THR A 334 -2.42 -31.18 -13.07
C THR A 334 -1.45 -31.81 -14.07
N LEU A 335 -0.49 -31.05 -14.58
CA LEU A 335 0.54 -31.52 -15.51
C LEU A 335 1.80 -32.03 -14.79
N ASN A 336 1.92 -31.80 -13.48
CA ASN A 336 3.00 -32.28 -12.61
C ASN A 336 2.53 -33.41 -11.69
#